data_AF-A0A378WPN0-F1
#
_entry.id   AF-A0A378WPN0-F1
#
_cell.length_a   1.000
_cell.length_b   1.000
_cell.length_c   1.000
_cell.angle_alpha   90.00
_cell.angle_beta   90.00
_cell.angle_gamma   90.00
#
_symmetry.space_group_name_H-M   'P 1'
#
loop_
_entity.id
_entity.type
_entity.pdbx_description
1 polymer ?
#
loop_
_entity_poly.entity_id
_entity_poly.type
_entity_poly.pdbx_seq_one_letter_code
_entity_poly.pdbx_strand_id
1 'polypeptide(L)'
;MRRPAAPRADGNQCLGPDLGHQNGASTHAGPAQRAYRAAVLGGGVRARLGGTPYALSKFAVEGLSEGLSYEVAPFGIKVTIVEPGPFRTDFAGRSIRWAEPMPEYAPIFAEERERFQAQDGAQPGDPARAAAAILRAVAMDEPPLRLPLGPEAFAGIRATLTQRLADLDELEPWAADTGFR
;
A
#
# COMPACT_ATOMS: atom_id res chain seq x y z
N MET A 1 -32.69 -43.06 50.05
CA MET A 1 -32.09 -44.14 49.24
C MET A 1 -30.74 -43.64 48.71
N ARG A 2 -29.67 -44.40 49.04
CA ARG A 2 -28.25 -44.38 48.64
C ARG A 2 -27.53 -43.06 48.28
N ARG A 3 -26.46 -42.82 49.06
CA ARG A 3 -25.38 -41.82 48.99
C ARG A 3 -24.33 -42.18 47.87
N PRO A 4 -23.27 -41.38 47.63
CA PRO A 4 -22.75 -40.97 46.32
C PRO A 4 -21.55 -41.81 45.82
N ALA A 5 -21.06 -41.54 44.60
CA ALA A 5 -19.76 -42.00 44.13
C ALA A 5 -19.01 -40.91 43.35
N ALA A 6 -17.89 -40.49 43.90
CA ALA A 6 -16.67 -40.02 43.22
C ALA A 6 -15.53 -40.94 43.74
N PRO A 7 -14.28 -40.89 43.25
CA PRO A 7 -13.74 -40.59 41.92
C PRO A 7 -12.93 -41.79 41.37
N ARG A 8 -12.34 -41.68 40.18
CA ARG A 8 -11.11 -42.41 39.84
C ARG A 8 -10.10 -41.46 39.22
N ALA A 9 -8.94 -41.43 39.85
CA ALA A 9 -7.73 -40.76 39.42
C ALA A 9 -6.81 -41.76 38.67
N ASP A 10 -5.77 -41.15 38.13
CA ASP A 10 -4.46 -41.68 37.74
C ASP A 10 -4.25 -42.28 36.36
N GLY A 11 -3.20 -41.75 35.72
CA GLY A 11 -2.42 -42.49 34.75
C GLY A 11 -2.07 -41.79 33.43
N ASN A 12 -1.55 -40.56 33.45
CA ASN A 12 -0.17 -40.35 32.97
C ASN A 12 0.23 -38.87 32.96
N GLN A 13 1.19 -38.59 33.83
CA GLN A 13 2.21 -37.57 33.68
C GLN A 13 3.11 -37.94 32.50
N CYS A 14 3.29 -37.01 31.57
CA CYS A 14 4.52 -36.86 30.78
C CYS A 14 4.84 -35.37 30.89
N LEU A 15 5.54 -34.90 31.93
CA LEU A 15 7.00 -34.78 31.94
C LEU A 15 7.55 -34.50 30.54
N GLY A 16 7.81 -33.22 30.27
CA GLY A 16 8.57 -32.82 29.09
C GLY A 16 10.01 -33.30 29.18
N PRO A 17 10.72 -33.27 28.04
CA PRO A 17 12.06 -32.78 27.99
C PRO A 17 12.02 -31.35 27.45
N ASP A 18 12.50 -30.45 28.31
CA ASP A 18 13.18 -29.22 27.93
C ASP A 18 14.10 -29.48 26.73
N LEU A 19 13.63 -29.12 25.54
CA LEU A 19 14.48 -28.92 24.38
C LEU A 19 14.42 -27.45 24.04
N GLY A 20 15.20 -26.69 24.82
CA GLY A 20 15.80 -25.46 24.35
C GLY A 20 16.44 -25.69 22.99
N HIS A 21 15.71 -25.37 21.93
CA HIS A 21 16.33 -24.71 20.78
C HIS A 21 16.47 -23.24 21.13
N GLN A 22 17.50 -23.00 21.93
CA GLN A 22 18.28 -21.78 21.81
C GLN A 22 18.83 -21.78 20.38
N ASN A 23 18.04 -21.29 19.43
CA ASN A 23 18.63 -20.65 18.27
C ASN A 23 19.34 -19.44 18.85
N GLY A 24 20.63 -19.62 19.12
CA GLY A 24 21.56 -18.55 19.34
C GLY A 24 21.53 -17.66 18.11
N ALA A 25 20.57 -16.73 18.09
CA ALA A 25 20.72 -15.48 17.40
C ALA A 25 21.93 -14.85 18.05
N SER A 26 23.08 -15.11 17.43
CA SER A 26 24.32 -14.42 17.70
C SER A 26 23.99 -12.94 17.84
N THR A 27 24.09 -12.44 19.07
CA THR A 27 24.11 -11.03 19.40
C THR A 27 25.43 -10.47 18.90
N HIS A 28 25.61 -10.48 17.58
CA HIS A 28 26.51 -9.55 16.93
C HIS A 28 25.71 -8.28 16.74
N ALA A 29 25.56 -7.52 17.84
CA ALA A 29 25.34 -6.09 17.77
C ALA A 29 26.61 -5.48 17.14
N GLY A 30 26.71 -5.63 15.82
CA GLY A 30 27.63 -4.87 14.98
C GLY A 30 27.28 -3.38 15.06
N PRO A 31 28.20 -2.51 14.61
CA PRO A 31 28.04 -1.06 14.72
C PRO A 31 26.68 -0.64 14.15
N ALA A 32 25.97 0.23 14.89
CA ALA A 32 24.63 0.75 14.60
C ALA A 32 24.28 0.64 13.10
N GLN A 33 23.47 -0.37 12.76
CA GLN A 33 23.01 -0.56 11.38
C GLN A 33 22.33 0.75 10.94
N ARG A 34 22.95 1.47 10.00
CA ARG A 34 22.31 2.63 9.38
C ARG A 34 21.06 2.12 8.67
N ALA A 35 19.90 2.35 9.25
CA ALA A 35 18.63 2.10 8.59
C ALA A 35 18.51 3.06 7.40
N TYR A 36 18.68 2.53 6.19
CA TYR A 36 18.48 3.29 4.96
C TYR A 36 16.98 3.36 4.66
N ARG A 37 16.51 4.54 4.24
CA ARG A 37 15.10 4.78 3.99
C ARG A 37 14.95 5.40 2.61
N ALA A 38 14.09 4.81 1.78
CA ALA A 38 13.85 5.25 0.42
C ALA A 38 12.38 5.67 0.25
N ALA A 39 12.14 6.81 -0.38
CA ALA A 39 10.81 7.27 -0.76
C ALA A 39 10.66 7.27 -2.29
N VAL A 40 9.60 6.65 -2.81
CA VAL A 40 9.32 6.51 -4.24
C VAL A 40 7.93 7.06 -4.56
N LEU A 41 7.78 7.81 -5.66
CA LEU A 41 6.49 8.39 -6.06
C LEU A 41 5.58 7.38 -6.77
N GLY A 42 4.55 6.91 -6.06
CA GLY A 42 3.44 6.09 -6.54
C GLY A 42 2.21 6.90 -6.97
N GLY A 43 1.03 6.31 -6.81
CA GLY A 43 -0.27 6.82 -7.29
C GLY A 43 -1.05 5.81 -8.16
N GLY A 44 -0.65 4.54 -8.14
CA GLY A 44 -1.19 3.42 -8.89
C GLY A 44 -2.29 2.66 -8.14
N VAL A 45 -2.97 3.23 -7.15
CA VAL A 45 -4.08 2.52 -6.50
C VAL A 45 -5.34 2.53 -7.36
N ARG A 46 -5.52 3.58 -8.18
CA ARG A 46 -6.70 3.78 -9.03
C ARG A 46 -6.34 4.27 -10.42
N ALA A 47 -7.08 3.80 -11.42
CA ALA A 47 -7.08 4.40 -12.75
C ALA A 47 -8.20 5.46 -12.86
N ARG A 48 -8.02 6.40 -13.77
CA ARG A 48 -9.06 7.37 -14.16
C ARG A 48 -9.19 7.37 -15.67
N LEU A 49 -10.36 7.78 -16.14
CA LEU A 49 -10.61 7.99 -17.56
C LEU A 49 -9.54 8.95 -18.13
N GLY A 50 -8.97 8.60 -19.28
CA GLY A 50 -7.89 9.35 -19.93
C GLY A 50 -6.50 9.16 -19.29
N GLY A 51 -6.41 8.52 -18.13
CA GLY A 51 -5.17 8.32 -17.38
C GLY A 51 -4.57 6.92 -17.48
N THR A 52 -5.07 6.04 -18.37
CA THR A 52 -4.68 4.62 -18.39
C THR A 52 -3.16 4.38 -18.51
N PRO A 53 -2.41 5.02 -19.43
CA PRO A 53 -0.96 4.81 -19.51
C PRO A 53 -0.21 5.33 -18.28
N TYR A 54 -0.67 6.45 -17.70
CA TYR A 54 -0.12 6.98 -16.46
C TYR A 54 -0.35 6.01 -15.31
N ALA A 55 -1.59 5.54 -15.15
CA ALA A 55 -1.96 4.55 -14.15
C ALA A 55 -1.10 3.29 -14.28
N LEU A 56 -0.99 2.70 -15.48
CA LEU A 56 -0.12 1.55 -15.73
C LEU A 56 1.29 1.75 -15.18
N SER A 57 1.92 2.88 -15.52
CA SER A 57 3.27 3.19 -15.04
C SER A 57 3.36 3.29 -13.51
N LYS A 58 2.33 3.85 -12.85
CA LYS A 58 2.30 4.01 -11.40
C LYS A 58 1.96 2.71 -10.67
N PHE A 59 1.04 1.90 -11.20
CA PHE A 59 0.79 0.53 -10.71
C PHE A 59 2.07 -0.30 -10.78
N ALA A 60 2.82 -0.22 -11.89
CA ALA A 60 4.09 -0.95 -12.03
C ALA A 60 5.15 -0.50 -11.02
N VAL A 61 5.28 0.81 -10.78
CA VAL A 61 6.19 1.36 -9.76
C VAL A 61 5.80 0.88 -8.36
N GLU A 62 4.50 0.84 -8.04
CA GLU A 62 4.03 0.35 -6.74
C GLU A 62 4.30 -1.14 -6.55
N GLY A 63 3.96 -1.98 -7.54
CA GLY A 63 4.24 -3.41 -7.48
C GLY A 63 5.73 -3.72 -7.34
N LEU A 64 6.57 -3.01 -8.10
CA LEU A 64 8.03 -3.12 -7.98
C LEU A 64 8.51 -2.71 -6.58
N SER A 65 8.00 -1.58 -6.07
CA SER A 65 8.43 -1.04 -4.76
C SER A 65 7.98 -1.93 -3.59
N GLU A 66 6.79 -2.52 -3.68
CA GLU A 66 6.29 -3.47 -2.69
C GLU A 66 7.14 -4.75 -2.67
N GLY A 67 7.39 -5.36 -3.83
CA GLY A 67 8.28 -6.52 -3.93
C GLY A 67 9.68 -6.23 -3.39
N LEU A 68 10.28 -5.11 -3.82
CA LEU A 68 11.58 -4.65 -3.36
C LEU A 68 11.61 -4.46 -1.84
N SER A 69 10.52 -3.96 -1.23
CA SER A 69 10.46 -3.74 0.21
C SER A 69 10.68 -5.02 1.02
N TYR A 70 10.22 -6.17 0.51
CA TYR A 70 10.44 -7.47 1.14
C TYR A 70 11.89 -7.94 0.97
N GLU A 71 12.45 -7.76 -0.23
CA GLU A 71 13.82 -8.19 -0.56
C GLU A 71 14.87 -7.42 0.24
N VAL A 72 14.63 -6.13 0.51
CA VAL A 72 15.60 -5.25 1.17
C VAL A 72 15.44 -5.19 2.70
N ALA A 73 14.33 -5.70 3.23
CA ALA A 73 14.03 -5.69 4.67
C ALA A 73 15.13 -6.34 5.54
N PRO A 74 15.76 -7.48 5.17
CA PRO A 74 16.84 -8.09 5.96
C PRO A 74 18.08 -7.21 6.12
N PHE A 75 18.27 -6.23 5.24
CA PHE A 75 19.38 -5.27 5.31
C PHE A 75 19.03 -4.02 6.13
N GLY A 76 17.86 -3.99 6.79
CA GLY A 76 17.39 -2.84 7.56
C GLY A 76 16.97 -1.66 6.68
N ILE A 77 16.69 -1.89 5.39
CA ILE A 77 16.23 -0.85 4.46
C ILE A 77 14.70 -0.80 4.48
N LYS A 78 14.15 0.41 4.57
CA LYS A 78 12.69 0.64 4.55
C LYS A 78 12.29 1.40 3.30
N VAL A 79 11.18 0.99 2.68
CA VAL A 79 10.64 1.60 1.46
C VAL A 79 9.30 2.25 1.78
N THR A 80 9.10 3.48 1.31
CA THR A 80 7.83 4.20 1.37
C THR A 80 7.42 4.65 -0.03
N ILE A 81 6.21 4.26 -0.42
CA ILE A 81 5.52 4.66 -1.64
C ILE A 81 4.67 5.89 -1.31
N VAL A 82 5.03 7.03 -1.89
CA VAL A 82 4.32 8.30 -1.73
C VAL A 82 3.23 8.39 -2.80
N GLU A 83 1.98 8.53 -2.40
CA GLU A 83 0.80 8.53 -3.28
C GLU A 83 0.11 9.91 -3.26
N PRO A 84 0.62 10.88 -4.03
CA PRO A 84 0.08 12.24 -4.00
C PRO A 84 -1.24 12.35 -4.75
N GLY A 85 -2.13 13.19 -4.22
CA GLY A 85 -3.26 13.74 -4.96
C GLY A 85 -2.84 14.92 -5.85
N PRO A 86 -3.78 15.78 -6.26
CA PRO A 86 -3.44 17.01 -6.99
C PRO A 86 -2.78 18.02 -6.06
N PHE A 87 -1.52 18.38 -6.37
CA PHE A 87 -0.73 19.42 -5.71
C PHE A 87 -0.42 20.56 -6.66
N ARG A 88 -0.36 21.80 -6.15
CA ARG A 88 -0.02 23.01 -6.90
C ARG A 88 1.44 23.00 -7.36
N THR A 89 1.66 22.26 -8.43
CA THR A 89 2.92 22.08 -9.12
C THR A 89 2.64 22.25 -10.61
N ASP A 90 3.68 22.32 -11.42
CA ASP A 90 3.55 22.37 -12.88
C ASP A 90 3.13 21.01 -13.50
N PHE A 91 2.62 20.09 -12.68
CA PHE A 91 2.15 18.77 -13.13
C PHE A 91 0.93 18.89 -14.05
N ALA A 92 -0.11 19.62 -13.61
CA ALA A 92 -1.31 19.78 -14.44
C ALA A 92 -1.13 20.80 -15.58
N GLY A 93 -0.08 21.60 -15.52
CA GLY A 93 0.35 22.53 -16.55
C GLY A 93 1.31 21.89 -17.56
N ARG A 94 2.55 22.36 -17.62
CA ARG A 94 3.49 22.05 -18.73
C ARG A 94 4.02 20.61 -18.73
N SER A 95 3.91 19.89 -17.62
CA SER A 95 4.46 18.54 -17.48
C SER A 95 3.63 17.48 -18.21
N ILE A 96 2.37 17.77 -18.54
CA ILE A 96 1.52 16.82 -19.25
C ILE A 96 1.75 16.89 -20.76
N ARG A 97 1.70 15.70 -21.35
CA ARG A 97 1.66 15.49 -22.78
C ARG A 97 0.35 14.80 -23.10
N TRP A 98 -0.47 15.48 -23.89
CA TRP A 98 -1.75 14.96 -24.34
C TRP A 98 -1.55 14.13 -25.59
N ALA A 99 -2.25 12.99 -25.67
CA ALA A 99 -2.36 12.27 -26.92
C ALA A 99 -3.22 13.05 -27.93
N GLU A 100 -2.93 12.85 -29.22
CA GLU A 100 -3.74 13.35 -30.31
C GLU A 100 -5.16 12.77 -30.20
N PRO A 101 -6.22 13.59 -30.17
CA PRO A 101 -7.58 13.09 -30.05
C PRO A 101 -8.02 12.29 -31.28
N MET A 102 -8.63 11.13 -31.04
CA MET A 102 -9.37 10.39 -32.06
C MET A 102 -10.84 10.83 -32.04
N PRO A 103 -11.45 11.18 -33.18
CA PRO A 103 -12.84 11.64 -33.24
C PRO A 103 -13.84 10.70 -32.56
N GLU A 104 -13.62 9.39 -32.68
CA GLU A 104 -14.47 8.34 -32.11
C GLU A 104 -14.48 8.34 -30.58
N TYR A 105 -13.38 8.79 -29.97
CA TYR A 105 -13.19 8.82 -28.53
C TYR A 105 -13.35 10.23 -27.92
N ALA A 106 -13.41 11.27 -28.74
CA ALA A 106 -13.50 12.65 -28.28
C ALA A 106 -14.68 12.89 -27.30
N PRO A 107 -15.90 12.38 -27.54
CA PRO A 107 -17.02 12.59 -26.61
C PRO A 107 -16.81 11.96 -25.24
N ILE A 108 -16.01 10.90 -25.15
CA ILE A 108 -15.73 10.17 -23.90
C ILE A 108 -14.76 10.97 -23.02
N PHE A 109 -13.78 11.63 -23.63
CA PHE A 109 -12.69 12.29 -22.90
C PHE A 109 -12.84 13.82 -22.79
N ALA A 110 -13.80 14.44 -23.50
CA ALA A 110 -13.95 15.89 -23.55
C ALA A 110 -14.07 16.52 -22.16
N GLU A 111 -15.06 16.07 -21.37
CA GLU A 111 -15.31 16.61 -20.03
C GLU A 111 -14.13 16.38 -19.09
N GLU A 112 -13.54 15.17 -19.12
CA GLU A 112 -12.40 14.82 -18.27
C GLU A 112 -11.18 15.69 -18.59
N ARG A 113 -10.92 15.94 -19.87
CA ARG A 113 -9.82 16.79 -20.34
C ARG A 113 -10.03 18.24 -19.90
N GLU A 114 -11.23 18.79 -20.10
CA GLU A 114 -11.57 20.14 -19.67
C GLU A 114 -11.42 20.30 -18.16
N ARG A 115 -11.97 19.35 -17.39
CA ARG A 115 -11.86 19.35 -15.92
C ARG A 115 -10.40 19.30 -15.48
N PHE A 116 -9.59 18.45 -16.09
CA PHE A 116 -8.20 18.33 -15.74
C PHE A 116 -7.41 19.60 -16.06
N GLN A 117 -7.63 20.21 -17.23
CA GLN A 117 -6.98 21.47 -17.60
C GLN A 117 -7.38 22.63 -16.67
N ALA A 118 -8.64 22.68 -16.25
CA ALA A 118 -9.14 23.68 -15.29
C ALA A 118 -8.52 23.54 -13.88
N GLN A 119 -7.87 22.41 -13.57
CA GLN A 119 -7.19 22.21 -12.29
C GLN A 119 -5.82 22.88 -12.22
N ASP A 120 -5.24 23.32 -13.34
CA ASP A 120 -3.92 23.95 -13.32
C ASP A 120 -3.93 25.24 -12.47
N GLY A 121 -2.99 25.35 -11.53
CA GLY A 121 -2.94 26.38 -10.49
C GLY A 121 -4.04 26.32 -9.42
N ALA A 122 -5.13 25.55 -9.63
CA ALA A 122 -6.26 25.44 -8.71
C ALA A 122 -6.21 24.20 -7.81
N GLN A 123 -5.15 23.39 -7.89
CA GLN A 123 -5.05 22.15 -7.11
C GLN A 123 -5.12 22.43 -5.60
N PRO A 124 -5.75 21.57 -4.79
CA PRO A 124 -5.90 21.80 -3.35
C PRO A 124 -4.62 21.50 -2.54
N GLY A 125 -3.70 20.68 -3.09
CA GLY A 125 -2.50 20.26 -2.37
C GLY A 125 -1.41 21.33 -2.34
N ASP A 126 -0.79 21.50 -1.17
CA ASP A 126 0.39 22.35 -0.94
C ASP A 126 1.68 21.51 -1.01
N PRO A 127 2.59 21.75 -1.99
CA PRO A 127 3.81 20.97 -2.15
C PRO A 127 4.76 21.05 -0.95
N ALA A 128 4.81 22.18 -0.24
CA ALA A 128 5.66 22.33 0.94
C ALA A 128 5.17 21.43 2.08
N ARG A 129 3.85 21.31 2.23
CA ARG A 129 3.24 20.38 3.21
C ARG A 129 3.42 18.93 2.81
N ALA A 130 3.39 18.61 1.51
CA ALA A 130 3.74 17.26 1.02
C ALA A 130 5.19 16.91 1.36
N ALA A 131 6.13 17.80 1.07
CA ALA A 131 7.54 17.60 1.40
C ALA A 131 7.76 17.38 2.91
N ALA A 132 7.11 18.20 3.76
CA ALA A 132 7.17 18.03 5.20
C ALA A 132 6.62 16.66 5.65
N ALA A 133 5.54 16.17 5.05
CA ALA A 133 4.98 14.86 5.35
C ALA A 133 5.91 13.71 4.93
N ILE A 134 6.57 13.82 3.78
CA ILE A 134 7.56 12.84 3.31
C ILE A 134 8.76 12.81 4.26
N LEU A 135 9.30 13.97 4.63
CA LEU A 135 10.42 14.06 5.59
C LEU A 135 10.04 13.47 6.94
N ARG A 136 8.80 13.70 7.40
CA ARG A 136 8.29 13.08 8.62
C ARG A 136 8.25 11.56 8.52
N ALA A 137 7.77 11.01 7.41
CA ALA A 137 7.75 9.56 7.20
C ALA A 137 9.18 8.99 7.18
N VAL A 138 10.10 9.61 6.44
CA VAL A 138 11.52 9.20 6.40
C VAL A 138 12.20 9.32 7.77
N ALA A 139 11.71 10.17 8.67
CA ALA A 139 12.25 10.25 10.04
C ALA A 139 11.69 9.19 11.01
N MET A 140 10.67 8.41 10.61
CA MET A 140 10.10 7.37 11.47
C MET A 140 11.02 6.16 11.58
N ASP A 141 11.03 5.52 12.75
CA ASP A 141 11.71 4.23 12.94
C ASP A 141 11.07 3.14 12.07
N GLU A 142 9.74 3.10 12.06
CA GLU A 142 8.93 2.22 11.21
C GLU A 142 8.05 3.06 10.28
N PRO A 143 8.58 3.52 9.13
CA PRO A 143 7.81 4.28 8.16
C PRO A 143 6.76 3.40 7.49
N PRO A 144 5.59 3.96 7.09
CA PRO A 144 4.59 3.19 6.37
C PRO A 144 5.08 2.84 4.95
N LEU A 145 4.67 1.67 4.45
CA LEU A 145 4.93 1.29 3.06
C LEU A 145 4.19 2.21 2.07
N ARG A 146 2.99 2.71 2.43
CA ARG A 146 2.19 3.61 1.58
C ARG A 146 1.84 4.90 2.32
N LEU A 147 2.05 6.03 1.66
CA LEU A 147 1.83 7.37 2.20
C LEU A 147 0.94 8.17 1.23
N PRO A 148 -0.40 8.07 1.34
CA PRO A 148 -1.32 8.96 0.66
C PRO A 148 -1.13 10.41 1.11
N LEU A 149 -1.08 11.35 0.17
CA LEU A 149 -0.95 12.78 0.47
C LEU A 149 -2.08 13.59 -0.17
N GLY A 150 -2.80 14.33 0.67
CA GLY A 150 -3.91 15.20 0.28
C GLY A 150 -5.29 14.53 0.37
N PRO A 151 -6.35 15.31 0.62
CA PRO A 151 -7.68 14.78 0.93
C PRO A 151 -8.27 13.95 -0.22
N GLU A 152 -8.03 14.35 -1.47
CA GLU A 152 -8.52 13.61 -2.64
C GLU A 152 -7.78 12.28 -2.85
N ALA A 153 -6.49 12.21 -2.51
CA ALA A 153 -5.77 10.94 -2.54
C ALA A 153 -6.41 9.98 -1.54
N PHE A 154 -6.56 10.40 -0.28
CA PHE A 154 -7.18 9.62 0.79
C PHE A 154 -8.61 9.17 0.45
N ALA A 155 -9.47 10.09 0.01
CA ALA A 155 -10.86 9.77 -0.30
C ALA A 155 -10.94 8.77 -1.46
N GLY A 156 -10.20 9.00 -2.54
CA GLY A 156 -10.24 8.12 -3.70
C GLY A 156 -9.62 6.75 -3.43
N ILE A 157 -8.50 6.68 -2.71
CA ILE A 157 -7.87 5.41 -2.32
C ILE A 157 -8.82 4.62 -1.42
N ARG A 158 -9.40 5.26 -0.40
CA ARG A 158 -10.37 4.62 0.48
C ARG A 158 -11.55 4.06 -0.29
N ALA A 159 -12.18 4.87 -1.15
CA ALA A 159 -13.31 4.42 -1.95
C ALA A 159 -12.95 3.22 -2.84
N THR A 160 -11.80 3.26 -3.52
CA THR A 160 -11.33 2.15 -4.35
C THR A 160 -11.09 0.88 -3.54
N LEU A 161 -10.44 0.96 -2.39
CA LEU A 161 -10.16 -0.20 -1.55
C LEU A 161 -11.44 -0.78 -0.94
N THR A 162 -12.36 0.07 -0.51
CA THR A 162 -13.68 -0.38 -0.02
C THR A 162 -14.46 -1.09 -1.11
N GLN A 163 -14.46 -0.56 -2.35
CA GLN A 163 -15.14 -1.24 -3.46
C GLN A 163 -14.51 -2.60 -3.76
N ARG A 164 -13.17 -2.67 -3.86
CA ARG A 164 -12.47 -3.94 -4.13
C ARG A 164 -12.73 -5.00 -3.05
N LEU A 165 -12.84 -4.59 -1.79
CA LEU A 165 -13.19 -5.49 -0.71
C LEU A 165 -14.61 -6.02 -0.87
N ALA A 166 -15.57 -5.13 -1.16
CA ALA A 166 -16.95 -5.54 -1.43
C ALA A 166 -17.05 -6.51 -2.62
N ASP A 167 -16.31 -6.23 -3.71
CA ASP A 167 -16.25 -7.12 -4.88
C ASP A 167 -15.67 -8.50 -4.48
N LEU A 168 -14.62 -8.54 -3.66
CA LEU A 168 -14.04 -9.79 -3.17
C LEU A 168 -15.03 -10.61 -2.34
N ASP A 169 -15.73 -9.95 -1.42
CA ASP A 169 -16.72 -10.59 -0.54
C ASP A 169 -17.89 -11.18 -1.37
N GLU A 170 -18.31 -10.52 -2.45
CA GLU A 170 -19.33 -11.04 -3.37
C GLU A 170 -18.85 -12.29 -4.14
N LEU A 171 -17.56 -12.33 -4.50
CA LEU A 171 -16.97 -13.41 -5.28
C LEU A 171 -16.58 -14.62 -4.43
N GLU A 172 -16.35 -14.44 -3.12
CA GLU A 172 -15.84 -15.46 -2.21
C GLU A 172 -16.56 -16.82 -2.31
N PRO A 173 -17.90 -16.92 -2.35
CA PRO A 173 -18.61 -18.21 -2.30
C PRO A 173 -18.26 -19.18 -3.43
N TRP A 174 -17.78 -18.69 -4.56
CA TRP A 174 -17.46 -19.52 -5.72
C TRP A 174 -16.00 -19.36 -6.19
N ALA A 175 -15.40 -18.18 -6.05
CA ALA A 175 -14.01 -17.98 -6.46
C ALA A 175 -13.04 -18.70 -5.51
N ALA A 176 -13.37 -18.80 -4.22
CA ALA A 176 -12.54 -19.48 -3.22
C ALA A 176 -12.65 -21.01 -3.28
N ASP A 177 -13.77 -21.57 -3.78
CA ASP A 177 -13.98 -23.03 -3.96
C ASP A 177 -13.32 -23.56 -5.24
N THR A 178 -12.11 -23.10 -5.55
CA THR A 178 -11.29 -23.55 -6.68
C THR A 178 -10.06 -24.36 -6.25
N GLY A 179 -9.92 -24.61 -4.96
CA GLY A 179 -8.85 -25.44 -4.39
C GLY A 179 -9.01 -26.93 -4.69
N PHE A 180 -7.89 -27.67 -4.63
CA PHE A 180 -7.93 -29.14 -4.68
C PHE A 180 -8.72 -29.70 -3.49
N ARG A 181 -9.56 -30.71 -3.75
CA ARG A 181 -10.32 -31.47 -2.75
C ARG A 181 -9.65 -32.80 -2.43
#